data_AF-A0A7S2PIF0-F1
#
_entry.id   AF-A0A7S2PIF0-F1
#
_cell.length_a   1.000
_cell.length_b   1.000
_cell.length_c   1.000
_cell.angle_alpha   90.00
_cell.angle_beta   90.00
_cell.angle_gamma   90.00
#
_symmetry.space_group_name_H-M   'P 1'
#
loop_
_entity.id
_entity.type
_entity.pdbx_description
1 polymer ?
#
loop_
_entity_poly.entity_id
_entity_poly.type
_entity_poly.pdbx_seq_one_letter_code
_entity_poly.pdbx_strand_id
1 'polypeptide(L)'
;GVWVNKQRMEHKNREDGNISTLTDERLERLQSIGFRWAKRRGQVRWDEKYGELIQYAAKFGNCHVPTKYKENTALGRWVSTQRAEYKTFCTGEKSLLTAEKIRRLDSIGFAWFMAL
;
A
#
# COMPACT_ATOMS: atom_id res chain seq x y z
N GLY A 1 -9.19 10.60 14.50
CA GLY A 1 -8.33 11.67 15.03
C GLY A 1 -6.86 11.28 15.02
N VAL A 2 -5.96 12.25 15.17
CA VAL A 2 -4.49 12.07 15.14
C VAL A 2 -4.01 11.01 16.14
N TRP A 3 -4.57 11.01 17.35
CA TRP A 3 -4.22 10.04 18.40
C TRP A 3 -4.51 8.58 18.01
N VAL A 4 -5.70 8.29 17.47
CA VAL A 4 -6.08 6.95 16.99
C VAL A 4 -5.10 6.44 15.91
N ASN A 5 -4.67 7.33 15.02
CA ASN A 5 -3.70 6.99 13.98
C ASN A 5 -2.34 6.64 14.56
N LYS A 6 -1.90 7.37 15.60
CA LYS A 6 -0.66 7.07 16.31
C LYS A 6 -0.74 5.68 16.94
N GLN A 7 -1.81 5.36 17.68
CA GLN A 7 -1.94 4.03 18.31
C GLN A 7 -1.88 2.89 17.30
N ARG A 8 -2.53 3.04 16.14
CA ARG A 8 -2.46 2.03 15.07
C ARG A 8 -1.07 1.88 14.46
N MET A 9 -0.32 2.98 14.33
CA MET A 9 1.07 2.94 13.86
C MET A 9 1.95 2.18 14.86
N GLU A 10 1.88 2.54 16.13
CA GLU A 10 2.68 1.90 17.19
C GLU A 10 2.35 0.40 17.33
N HIS A 11 1.08 0.02 17.17
CA HIS A 11 0.67 -1.39 17.13
C HIS A 11 1.34 -2.14 15.98
N LYS A 12 1.33 -1.57 14.77
CA LYS A 12 2.00 -2.17 13.61
C LYS A 12 3.51 -2.28 13.83
N ASN A 13 4.15 -1.24 14.33
CA ASN A 13 5.58 -1.28 14.63
C ASN A 13 5.90 -2.47 15.54
N ARG A 14 5.07 -2.69 16.56
CA ARG A 14 5.20 -3.84 17.47
C ARG A 14 4.99 -5.19 16.79
N GLU A 15 3.97 -5.33 15.93
CA GLU A 15 3.71 -6.57 15.16
C GLU A 15 4.85 -6.89 14.19
N ASP A 16 5.43 -5.87 13.57
CA ASP A 16 6.53 -6.00 12.61
C ASP A 16 7.91 -6.17 13.30
N GLY A 17 7.98 -6.15 14.65
CA GLY A 17 9.23 -6.24 15.41
C GLY A 17 10.07 -4.95 15.48
N ASN A 18 9.51 -3.82 15.06
CA ASN A 18 10.12 -2.50 15.17
C ASN A 18 9.94 -1.90 16.58
N ILE A 19 10.80 -0.93 16.93
CA ILE A 19 10.66 -0.17 18.18
C ILE A 19 9.29 0.51 18.22
N SER A 20 8.54 0.26 19.29
CA SER A 20 7.19 0.76 19.50
C SER A 20 7.05 1.39 20.88
N THR A 21 6.34 2.51 20.95
CA THR A 21 5.96 3.15 22.21
C THR A 21 4.65 2.59 22.79
N LEU A 22 4.08 1.54 22.17
CA LEU A 22 2.90 0.86 22.66
C LEU A 22 3.27 -0.18 23.73
N THR A 23 3.18 0.22 24.99
CA THR A 23 3.37 -0.64 26.16
C THR A 23 2.28 -1.72 26.27
N ASP A 24 2.59 -2.81 26.98
CA ASP A 24 1.66 -3.92 27.25
C ASP A 24 0.41 -3.42 27.97
N GLU A 25 0.59 -2.60 29.00
CA GLU A 25 -0.51 -1.99 29.74
C GLU A 25 -1.44 -1.15 28.83
N ARG A 26 -0.87 -0.39 27.88
CA ARG A 26 -1.69 0.40 26.94
C ARG A 26 -2.40 -0.50 25.93
N LEU A 27 -1.76 -1.58 25.49
CA LEU A 27 -2.36 -2.57 24.60
C LEU A 27 -3.58 -3.23 25.27
N GLU A 28 -3.43 -3.69 26.51
CA GLU A 28 -4.51 -4.32 27.30
C GLU A 28 -5.69 -3.36 27.51
N ARG A 29 -5.43 -2.11 27.91
CA ARG A 29 -6.49 -1.09 28.09
C ARG A 29 -7.25 -0.79 26.80
N LEU A 30 -6.58 -0.83 25.66
CA LEU A 30 -7.23 -0.60 24.35
C LEU A 30 -8.03 -1.84 23.92
N GLN A 31 -7.54 -3.04 24.20
CA GLN A 31 -8.28 -4.28 23.95
C GLN A 31 -9.54 -4.39 24.81
N SER A 32 -9.47 -4.01 26.10
CA SER A 32 -10.60 -4.11 27.03
C SER A 32 -11.78 -3.24 26.65
N ILE A 33 -11.56 -2.16 25.89
CA ILE A 33 -12.62 -1.27 25.36
C ILE A 33 -13.02 -1.63 23.91
N GLY A 34 -12.55 -2.76 23.37
CA GLY A 34 -12.84 -3.19 22.01
C GLY A 34 -12.23 -2.30 20.92
N PHE A 35 -11.09 -1.65 21.21
CA PHE A 35 -10.44 -0.76 20.24
C PHE A 35 -10.06 -1.51 18.97
N ARG A 36 -10.66 -1.11 17.85
CA ARG A 36 -10.37 -1.70 16.54
C ARG A 36 -9.08 -1.14 15.97
N TRP A 37 -8.05 -1.99 15.91
CA TRP A 37 -6.74 -1.73 15.31
C TRP A 37 -6.73 -1.55 13.79
N ALA A 38 -7.93 -1.57 13.16
CA ALA A 38 -8.12 -1.51 11.71
C ALA A 38 -7.18 -0.50 11.04
N LYS A 39 -6.36 -1.07 10.18
CA LYS A 39 -5.21 -0.48 9.50
C LYS A 39 -5.72 0.65 8.57
N ARG A 40 -4.95 1.76 8.39
CA ARG A 40 -5.41 2.92 7.61
C ARG A 40 -5.91 2.45 6.25
N ARG A 41 -7.10 2.91 5.82
CA ARG A 41 -7.72 2.53 4.55
C ARG A 41 -6.76 2.63 3.35
N GLY A 42 -5.67 3.40 3.38
CA GLY A 42 -4.72 3.52 2.27
C GLY A 42 -3.50 2.60 2.28
N GLN A 43 -3.00 2.16 3.44
CA GLN A 43 -1.71 1.44 3.53
C GLN A 43 -1.91 -0.08 3.37
N VAL A 44 -2.96 -0.64 3.97
CA VAL A 44 -3.40 -2.03 3.67
C VAL A 44 -3.63 -2.19 2.18
N ARG A 45 -4.29 -1.19 1.56
CA ARG A 45 -4.64 -1.21 0.14
C ARG A 45 -3.43 -1.23 -0.78
N TRP A 46 -2.26 -0.76 -0.38
CA TRP A 46 -1.11 -0.75 -1.28
C TRP A 46 -0.43 -2.12 -1.33
N ASP A 47 -0.12 -2.70 -0.15
CA ASP A 47 0.53 -4.02 -0.09
C ASP A 47 -0.37 -5.14 -0.63
N GLU A 48 -1.67 -5.10 -0.34
CA GLU A 48 -2.65 -6.04 -0.89
C GLU A 48 -2.70 -5.96 -2.42
N LYS A 49 -2.78 -4.74 -2.98
CA LYS A 49 -2.84 -4.53 -4.43
C LYS A 49 -1.52 -4.85 -5.12
N TYR A 50 -0.40 -4.62 -4.45
CA TYR A 50 0.91 -5.06 -4.91
C TYR A 50 0.97 -6.59 -4.98
N GLY A 51 0.45 -7.31 -3.99
CA GLY A 51 0.31 -8.77 -4.03
C GLY A 51 -0.58 -9.26 -5.19
N GLU A 52 -1.72 -8.61 -5.41
CA GLU A 52 -2.59 -8.90 -6.56
C GLU A 52 -1.89 -8.64 -7.90
N LEU A 53 -1.05 -7.59 -7.99
CA LEU A 53 -0.27 -7.31 -9.19
C LEU A 53 0.80 -8.38 -9.44
N ILE A 54 1.45 -8.90 -8.40
CA ILE A 54 2.39 -10.03 -8.53
C ILE A 54 1.66 -11.25 -9.10
N GLN A 55 0.47 -11.56 -8.60
CA GLN A 55 -0.34 -12.68 -9.11
C GLN A 55 -0.73 -12.46 -10.58
N TYR A 56 -1.11 -11.23 -10.94
CA TYR A 56 -1.37 -10.88 -12.33
C TYR A 56 -0.12 -11.08 -13.20
N ALA A 57 1.03 -10.60 -12.75
CA ALA A 57 2.30 -10.74 -13.47
C ALA A 57 2.70 -12.21 -13.65
N ALA A 58 2.49 -13.05 -12.63
CA ALA A 58 2.69 -14.49 -12.75
C ALA A 58 1.73 -15.15 -13.76
N LYS A 59 0.46 -14.70 -13.83
CA LYS A 59 -0.55 -15.25 -14.74
C LYS A 59 -0.35 -14.82 -16.20
N PHE A 60 0.04 -13.57 -16.45
CA PHE A 60 0.08 -12.98 -17.80
C PHE A 60 1.51 -12.69 -18.30
N GLY A 61 2.53 -12.88 -17.46
CA GLY A 61 3.94 -12.61 -17.80
C GLY A 61 4.30 -11.12 -17.87
N ASN A 62 3.40 -10.22 -17.46
CA ASN A 62 3.61 -8.77 -17.52
C ASN A 62 2.74 -8.02 -16.50
N CYS A 63 3.02 -6.73 -16.30
CA CYS A 63 2.25 -5.85 -15.43
C CYS A 63 1.27 -4.92 -16.19
N HIS A 64 0.90 -5.24 -17.43
CA HIS A 64 0.00 -4.42 -18.26
C HIS A 64 -1.48 -4.64 -17.92
N VAL A 65 -1.85 -4.38 -16.67
CA VAL A 65 -3.24 -4.52 -16.22
C VAL A 65 -4.11 -3.45 -16.89
N PRO A 66 -5.16 -3.83 -17.66
CA PRO A 66 -6.07 -2.87 -18.26
C PRO A 66 -6.84 -2.09 -17.17
N THR A 67 -7.09 -0.78 -17.37
CA THR A 67 -7.84 0.03 -16.40
C THR A 67 -9.23 -0.54 -16.10
N LYS A 68 -9.89 -1.14 -17.10
CA LYS A 68 -11.18 -1.83 -16.99
C LYS A 68 -11.04 -3.35 -16.92
N TYR A 69 -9.98 -3.85 -16.29
CA TYR A 69 -9.75 -5.29 -16.12
C TYR A 69 -10.96 -5.96 -15.45
N LYS A 70 -11.66 -6.81 -16.21
CA LYS A 70 -12.98 -7.35 -15.81
C LYS A 70 -12.91 -8.21 -14.55
N GLU A 71 -11.86 -9.02 -14.42
CA GLU A 71 -11.67 -9.94 -13.30
C GLU A 71 -11.37 -9.18 -11.99
N ASN A 72 -10.72 -8.01 -12.08
CA ASN A 72 -10.40 -7.17 -10.93
C ASN A 72 -10.25 -5.70 -11.33
N THR A 73 -11.38 -5.00 -11.42
CA THR A 73 -11.41 -3.58 -11.80
C THR A 73 -10.71 -2.68 -10.78
N ALA A 74 -10.65 -3.09 -9.52
CA ALA A 74 -9.94 -2.36 -8.47
C ALA A 74 -8.43 -2.38 -8.70
N LEU A 75 -7.86 -3.50 -9.15
CA LEU A 75 -6.44 -3.61 -9.53
C LEU A 75 -6.13 -2.72 -10.74
N GLY A 76 -6.96 -2.77 -11.79
CA GLY A 76 -6.77 -1.91 -12.97
C GLY A 76 -6.74 -0.41 -12.64
N ARG A 77 -7.66 0.05 -11.79
CA ARG A 77 -7.67 1.44 -11.28
C ARG A 77 -6.45 1.75 -10.43
N TRP A 78 -6.02 0.82 -9.58
CA TRP A 78 -4.85 0.99 -8.73
C TRP A 78 -3.55 1.12 -9.53
N VAL A 79 -3.36 0.28 -10.55
CA VAL A 79 -2.23 0.35 -11.49
C VAL A 79 -2.21 1.70 -12.22
N SER A 80 -3.37 2.15 -12.73
CA SER A 80 -3.49 3.48 -13.34
C SER A 80 -3.12 4.60 -12.36
N THR A 81 -3.47 4.46 -11.09
CA THR A 81 -3.11 5.43 -10.04
C THR A 81 -1.60 5.45 -9.81
N GLN A 82 -0.93 4.28 -9.78
CA GLN A 82 0.52 4.24 -9.57
C GLN A 82 1.28 4.97 -10.69
N ARG A 83 0.82 4.82 -11.94
CA ARG A 83 1.40 5.53 -13.10
C ARG A 83 1.23 7.05 -12.99
N ALA A 84 0.04 7.51 -12.58
CA ALA A 84 -0.22 8.94 -12.39
C ALA A 84 0.64 9.53 -11.26
N GLU A 85 0.69 8.84 -10.12
CA GLU A 85 1.51 9.23 -8.97
C GLU A 85 3.01 9.24 -9.31
N TYR A 86 3.50 8.30 -10.13
CA TYR A 86 4.87 8.31 -10.60
C TYR A 86 5.21 9.53 -11.46
N LYS A 87 4.26 9.98 -12.31
CA LYS A 87 4.42 11.22 -13.06
C LYS A 87 4.55 12.43 -12.14
N THR A 88 3.67 12.54 -11.12
CA THR A 88 3.74 13.58 -10.08
C THR A 88 5.05 13.52 -9.31
N PHE A 89 5.53 12.32 -8.97
CA PHE A 89 6.83 12.13 -8.32
C PHE A 89 7.98 12.66 -9.20
N CYS A 90 7.95 12.38 -10.50
CA CYS A 90 8.99 12.81 -11.44
C CYS A 90 9.01 14.33 -11.67
N THR A 91 7.89 15.05 -11.49
CA THR A 91 7.85 16.52 -11.59
C THR A 91 8.29 17.23 -10.32
N GLY A 92 8.67 16.48 -9.26
CA GLY A 92 9.05 17.03 -7.97
C GLY A 92 7.87 17.47 -7.11
N GLU A 93 6.63 17.20 -7.55
CA GLU A 93 5.43 17.45 -6.78
C GLU A 93 5.23 16.39 -5.68
N LYS A 94 4.41 16.72 -4.69
CA LYS A 94 4.12 15.80 -3.58
C LYS A 94 3.30 14.60 -4.05
N SER A 95 3.94 13.43 -4.14
CA SER A 95 3.30 12.16 -4.49
C SER A 95 3.06 11.24 -3.27
N LEU A 96 2.07 10.36 -3.38
CA LEU A 96 1.83 9.24 -2.46
C LEU A 96 2.73 8.03 -2.73
N LEU A 97 3.47 8.06 -3.83
CA LEU A 97 4.47 7.08 -4.21
C LEU A 97 5.79 7.45 -3.53
N THR A 98 6.25 6.58 -2.63
CA THR A 98 7.57 6.73 -2.00
C THR A 98 8.62 6.05 -2.89
N ALA A 99 9.89 6.43 -2.72
CA ALA A 99 11.01 5.75 -3.38
C ALA A 99 10.98 4.22 -3.15
N GLU A 100 10.58 3.78 -1.96
CA GLU A 100 10.39 2.36 -1.65
C GLU A 100 9.34 1.67 -2.54
N LYS A 101 8.18 2.30 -2.70
CA LYS A 101 7.11 1.73 -3.55
C LYS A 101 7.51 1.68 -5.02
N ILE A 102 8.27 2.67 -5.49
CA ILE A 102 8.86 2.68 -6.83
C ILE A 102 9.79 1.48 -6.99
N ARG A 103 10.77 1.31 -6.10
CA ARG A 103 11.70 0.17 -6.13
C ARG A 103 10.98 -1.19 -6.13
N ARG A 104 9.92 -1.35 -5.33
CA ARG A 104 9.13 -2.58 -5.30
C ARG A 104 8.39 -2.84 -6.61
N LEU A 105 7.86 -1.81 -7.26
CA LEU A 105 7.21 -1.93 -8.57
C LEU A 105 8.25 -2.20 -9.68
N ASP A 106 9.40 -1.54 -9.65
CA ASP A 106 10.51 -1.80 -10.59
C ASP A 106 10.99 -3.26 -10.50
N SER A 107 11.08 -3.82 -9.29
CA SER A 107 11.56 -5.19 -9.07
C SER A 107 10.71 -6.27 -9.75
N ILE A 108 9.46 -5.96 -10.10
CA ILE A 108 8.55 -6.87 -10.80
C ILE A 108 8.35 -6.50 -12.28
N GLY A 109 9.19 -5.60 -12.82
CA GLY A 109 9.12 -5.17 -14.21
C GLY A 109 7.90 -4.27 -14.51
N PHE A 110 7.46 -3.47 -13.54
CA PHE A 110 6.31 -2.59 -13.73
C PHE A 110 6.59 -1.53 -14.82
N ALA A 111 5.89 -1.63 -15.95
CA ALA A 111 5.98 -0.63 -17.01
C ALA A 111 5.26 0.65 -16.60
N TRP A 112 5.98 1.72 -16.24
CA TRP A 112 5.38 3.01 -15.84
C TRP A 112 4.68 3.73 -16.99
N PHE A 113 5.28 3.70 -18.17
CA PHE A 113 4.76 4.30 -19.40
C PHE A 113 4.22 3.18 -20.28
N MET A 114 2.95 3.24 -20.69
CA MET A 114 2.50 2.38 -21.78
C MET A 114 2.96 3.04 -23.07
N ALA A 115 3.89 2.42 -23.78
CA ALA A 115 4.02 2.68 -25.21
C ALA A 115 2.70 2.20 -25.85
N LEU A 116 2.03 3.11 -26.55
CA LEU A 116 0.91 2.77 -27.43
C LEU A 116 1.41 1.95 -28.62
#